data_AF-A0A2N1VB46-F1
#
_entry.id   AF-A0A2N1VB46-F1
#
_cell.length_a   1.000
_cell.length_b   1.000
_cell.length_c   1.000
_cell.angle_alpha   90.00
_cell.angle_beta   90.00
_cell.angle_gamma   90.00
#
_symmetry.space_group_name_H-M   'P 1'
#
loop_
_entity.id
_entity.type
_entity.pdbx_description
1 polymer ?
#
loop_
_entity_poly.entity_id
_entity_poly.type
_entity_poly.pdbx_seq_one_letter_code
_entity_poly.pdbx_strand_id
1 'polypeptide(L)'
;KNQLEIALNPNPVWNINLNMGASKAIFDLSEFKVKNVEVNTGAAKGIIKLGDKNDSTNVRIEMGAASVTIEIPVTSGCSINSDMALSTSNFPGFKQTSSGNFETENFESAVKKILINVDGGLASMRIKRY
;
A
#
# COMPACT_ATOMS: atom_id res chain seq x y z
N LYS A 1 -2.28 16.93 -21.43
CA LYS A 1 -2.54 15.96 -20.35
C LYS A 1 -1.90 14.65 -20.78
N ASN A 2 -0.95 14.12 -20.03
CA ASN A 2 -0.29 12.87 -20.37
C ASN A 2 -1.05 11.72 -19.69
N GLN A 3 -1.26 10.63 -20.42
CA GLN A 3 -1.92 9.42 -19.94
C GLN A 3 -1.05 8.24 -20.33
N LEU A 4 -0.87 7.32 -19.39
CA LEU A 4 -0.11 6.10 -19.56
C LEU A 4 -0.99 4.95 -19.09
N GLU A 5 -1.16 3.95 -19.96
CA GLU A 5 -1.86 2.71 -19.66
C GLU A 5 -0.87 1.57 -19.78
N ILE A 6 -0.83 0.73 -18.74
CA ILE A 6 0.10 -0.39 -18.64
C ILE A 6 -0.72 -1.63 -18.31
N ALA A 7 -0.49 -2.71 -19.05
CA ALA A 7 -0.99 -4.04 -18.74
C ALA A 7 0.17 -4.93 -18.30
N LEU A 8 -0.07 -5.80 -17.32
CA LEU A 8 0.92 -6.73 -16.79
C LEU A 8 0.52 -8.17 -17.12
N ASN A 9 1.52 -9.06 -17.17
CA ASN A 9 1.31 -10.50 -17.25
C ASN A 9 1.01 -11.06 -15.84
N PRO A 10 -0.04 -11.87 -15.62
CA PRO A 10 -0.38 -12.41 -14.30
C PRO A 10 0.54 -13.53 -13.80
N ASN A 11 1.33 -14.14 -14.69
CA ASN A 11 2.13 -15.33 -14.36
C ASN A 11 3.40 -15.05 -13.52
N PRO A 12 4.25 -14.05 -13.84
CA PRO A 12 5.47 -13.80 -13.09
C PRO A 12 5.20 -13.16 -11.73
N VAL A 13 6.21 -13.23 -10.86
CA VAL A 13 6.23 -12.46 -9.60
C VAL A 13 6.78 -11.07 -9.89
N TRP A 14 6.02 -10.04 -9.55
CA TRP A 14 6.32 -8.64 -9.85
C TRP A 14 7.06 -7.94 -8.71
N ASN A 15 8.04 -7.12 -9.11
CA ASN A 15 8.61 -6.05 -8.30
C ASN A 15 8.32 -4.75 -9.05
N ILE A 16 7.63 -3.82 -8.41
CA ILE A 16 7.11 -2.62 -9.06
C ILE A 16 7.71 -1.41 -8.36
N ASN A 17 8.37 -0.53 -9.11
CA ASN A 17 8.88 0.75 -8.62
C ASN A 17 8.24 1.88 -9.44
N LEU A 18 7.62 2.82 -8.73
CA LEU A 18 6.86 3.93 -9.30
C LEU A 18 7.41 5.26 -8.80
N ASN A 19 8.14 5.96 -9.66
CA ASN A 19 8.65 7.30 -9.40
C ASN A 19 7.75 8.32 -10.10
N MET A 20 6.95 9.06 -9.32
CA MET A 20 5.91 9.93 -9.85
C MET A 20 6.02 11.34 -9.26
N GLY A 21 6.23 12.36 -10.10
CA GLY A 21 6.28 13.76 -9.63
C GLY A 21 4.92 14.27 -9.13
N ALA A 22 4.11 14.81 -10.06
CA ALA A 22 2.74 15.23 -9.80
C ALA A 22 1.76 14.43 -10.66
N SER A 23 0.89 13.62 -10.05
CA SER A 23 0.12 12.64 -10.81
C SER A 23 -1.17 12.16 -10.13
N LYS A 24 -2.03 11.53 -10.93
CA LYS A 24 -3.11 10.67 -10.46
C LYS A 24 -2.84 9.26 -10.94
N ALA A 25 -2.92 8.28 -10.04
CA ALA A 25 -2.56 6.91 -10.35
C ALA A 25 -3.60 5.92 -9.81
N ILE A 26 -3.87 4.88 -10.59
CA ILE A 26 -4.69 3.74 -10.18
C ILE A 26 -3.89 2.50 -10.58
N PHE A 27 -3.50 1.71 -9.60
CA PHE A 27 -2.80 0.44 -9.79
C PHE A 27 -3.67 -0.67 -9.21
N ASP A 28 -4.41 -1.36 -10.08
CA ASP A 28 -5.09 -2.59 -9.68
C ASP A 28 -4.12 -3.78 -9.87
N LEU A 29 -3.57 -4.23 -8.75
CA LEU A 29 -2.64 -5.34 -8.66
C LEU A 29 -3.30 -6.58 -8.01
N SER A 30 -4.63 -6.61 -7.88
CA SER A 30 -5.36 -7.67 -7.16
C SER A 30 -5.18 -9.07 -7.77
N GLU A 31 -5.03 -9.15 -9.09
CA GLU A 31 -4.87 -10.41 -9.82
C GLU A 31 -3.40 -10.84 -10.02
N PHE A 32 -2.43 -10.10 -9.46
CA PHE A 32 -1.01 -10.32 -9.74
C PHE A 32 -0.24 -10.82 -8.52
N LYS A 33 0.75 -11.68 -8.77
CA LYS A 33 1.72 -12.09 -7.75
C LYS A 33 2.72 -10.96 -7.53
N VAL A 34 2.50 -10.14 -6.50
CA VAL A 34 3.38 -9.00 -6.20
C VAL A 34 4.25 -9.33 -5.01
N LYS A 35 5.56 -9.11 -5.14
CA LYS A 35 6.51 -9.27 -4.03
C LYS A 35 6.86 -7.94 -3.41
N ASN A 36 7.14 -6.93 -4.24
CA ASN A 36 7.54 -5.60 -3.78
C ASN A 36 6.81 -4.52 -4.58
N VAL A 37 6.34 -3.50 -3.88
CA VAL A 37 5.84 -2.24 -4.44
C VAL A 37 6.57 -1.10 -3.76
N GLU A 38 7.23 -0.26 -4.54
CA GLU A 38 7.87 0.97 -4.08
C GLU A 38 7.24 2.15 -4.81
N VAL A 39 6.79 3.15 -4.06
CA VAL A 39 6.17 4.35 -4.60
C VAL A 39 6.83 5.59 -4.02
N ASN A 40 7.49 6.36 -4.88
CA ASN A 40 8.11 7.62 -4.53
C ASN A 40 7.35 8.74 -5.23
N THR A 41 6.74 9.65 -4.47
CA THR A 41 5.95 10.72 -5.06
C THR A 41 6.02 12.08 -4.37
N GLY A 42 6.10 13.15 -5.17
CA GLY A 42 6.09 14.52 -4.65
C GLY A 42 4.68 14.97 -4.26
N ALA A 43 3.75 14.98 -5.21
CA ALA A 43 2.38 15.41 -4.99
C ALA A 43 1.38 14.59 -5.84
N ALA A 44 0.72 13.61 -5.22
CA ALA A 44 -0.13 12.69 -5.98
C ALA A 44 -1.44 12.35 -5.29
N LYS A 45 -2.37 11.83 -6.09
CA LYS A 45 -3.53 11.09 -5.60
C LYS A 45 -3.51 9.68 -6.20
N GLY A 46 -3.40 8.67 -5.35
CA GLY A 46 -3.17 7.29 -5.77
C GLY A 46 -4.16 6.31 -5.16
N ILE A 47 -4.53 5.28 -5.92
CA ILE A 47 -5.12 4.05 -5.40
C ILE A 47 -4.21 2.89 -5.79
N ILE A 48 -3.86 2.06 -4.81
CA ILE A 48 -3.11 0.83 -5.02
C ILE A 48 -3.93 -0.30 -4.42
N LYS A 49 -4.45 -1.20 -5.26
CA LYS A 49 -5.20 -2.37 -4.82
C LYS A 49 -4.31 -3.60 -4.94
N LEU A 50 -4.05 -4.26 -3.82
CA LEU A 50 -3.19 -5.45 -3.74
C LEU A 50 -4.03 -6.72 -3.65
N GLY A 51 -3.48 -7.82 -4.15
CA GLY A 51 -4.05 -9.16 -4.01
C GLY A 51 -3.34 -10.01 -2.96
N ASP A 52 -3.76 -11.26 -2.84
CA ASP A 52 -3.21 -12.29 -1.94
C ASP A 52 -2.50 -13.43 -2.71
N LYS A 53 -2.12 -13.17 -3.97
CA LYS A 53 -1.52 -14.18 -4.87
C LYS A 53 -0.08 -14.54 -4.51
N ASN A 54 0.54 -13.86 -3.54
CA ASN A 54 1.91 -14.11 -3.08
C ASN A 54 1.94 -14.23 -1.54
N ASP A 55 2.84 -15.05 -1.00
CA ASP A 55 2.94 -15.32 0.45
C ASP A 55 3.20 -14.05 1.27
N SER A 56 4.06 -13.17 0.74
CA SER A 56 4.40 -11.91 1.36
C SER A 56 4.56 -10.82 0.31
N THR A 57 3.92 -9.68 0.56
CA THR A 57 4.01 -8.48 -0.27
C THR A 57 4.57 -7.34 0.58
N ASN A 58 5.72 -6.79 0.20
CA ASN A 58 6.28 -5.61 0.83
C ASN A 58 5.89 -4.36 0.05
N VAL A 59 5.46 -3.32 0.77
CA VAL A 59 5.05 -2.05 0.21
C VAL A 59 5.84 -0.96 0.93
N ARG A 60 6.58 -0.15 0.18
CA ARG A 60 7.27 1.05 0.68
C ARG A 60 6.70 2.25 -0.05
N ILE A 61 6.29 3.26 0.70
CA ILE A 61 5.75 4.49 0.11
C ILE A 61 6.44 5.69 0.73
N GLU A 62 7.08 6.49 -0.11
CA GLU A 62 7.66 7.77 0.23
C GLU A 62 6.85 8.87 -0.46
N MET A 63 6.24 9.76 0.33
CA MET A 63 5.37 10.79 -0.21
C MET A 63 5.56 12.17 0.42
N GLY A 64 5.59 13.21 -0.41
CA GLY A 64 5.62 14.61 0.03
C GLY A 64 4.24 15.11 0.47
N ALA A 65 3.48 15.68 -0.46
CA ALA A 65 2.12 16.18 -0.27
C ALA A 65 1.13 15.36 -1.10
N ALA A 66 0.77 14.16 -0.61
CA ALA A 66 -0.04 13.20 -1.37
C ALA A 66 -1.22 12.63 -0.58
N SER A 67 -2.17 12.05 -1.30
CA SER A 67 -3.24 11.24 -0.74
C SER A 67 -3.26 9.86 -1.41
N VAL A 68 -2.95 8.82 -0.63
CA VAL A 68 -2.90 7.44 -1.12
C VAL A 68 -3.93 6.59 -0.40
N THR A 69 -4.70 5.83 -1.17
CA THR A 69 -5.54 4.75 -0.65
C THR A 69 -4.94 3.42 -1.04
N ILE A 70 -4.70 2.56 -0.05
CA ILE A 70 -4.26 1.18 -0.27
C ILE A 70 -5.45 0.28 0.04
N GLU A 71 -5.78 -0.60 -0.90
CA GLU A 71 -6.84 -1.59 -0.73
C GLU A 71 -6.20 -2.97 -0.63
N ILE A 72 -6.51 -3.69 0.45
CA ILE A 72 -5.94 -5.01 0.74
C ILE A 72 -7.05 -6.05 0.97
N PRO A 73 -6.84 -7.33 0.64
CA PRO A 73 -7.83 -8.37 0.91
C PRO A 73 -8.03 -8.58 2.41
N VAL A 74 -9.27 -8.85 2.85
CA VAL A 74 -9.55 -9.27 4.25
C VAL A 74 -8.86 -10.58 4.62
N THR A 75 -8.58 -11.44 3.64
CA THR A 75 -7.88 -12.73 3.81
C THR A 75 -6.42 -12.57 4.21
N SER A 76 -5.78 -11.45 3.83
CA SER A 76 -4.40 -11.16 4.17
C SER A 76 -4.28 -10.57 5.57
N GLY A 77 -3.22 -10.99 6.27
CA GLY A 77 -2.73 -10.26 7.44
C GLY A 77 -1.96 -9.03 6.96
N CYS A 78 -2.15 -7.87 7.59
CA CYS A 78 -1.40 -6.67 7.24
C CYS A 78 -0.77 -6.03 8.47
N SER A 79 0.50 -5.61 8.31
CA SER A 79 1.22 -4.77 9.26
C SER A 79 1.61 -3.46 8.58
N ILE A 80 1.48 -2.36 9.31
CA ILE A 80 1.78 -1.00 8.85
C ILE A 80 2.76 -0.41 9.84
N ASN A 81 3.88 0.09 9.33
CA ASN A 81 4.78 0.99 10.03
C ASN A 81 4.71 2.36 9.35
N SER A 82 4.49 3.41 10.13
CA SER A 82 4.35 4.78 9.63
C SER A 82 5.01 5.77 10.56
N ASP A 83 5.98 6.50 10.02
CA ASP A 83 6.66 7.64 10.67
C ASP A 83 5.99 8.99 10.37
N MET A 84 4.87 8.99 9.63
CA MET A 84 4.09 10.20 9.37
C MET A 84 3.50 10.78 10.67
N ALA A 85 3.42 12.12 10.74
CA ALA A 85 2.67 12.84 11.77
C ALA A 85 1.15 12.64 11.56
N LEU A 86 0.68 11.42 11.78
CA LEU A 86 -0.68 10.97 11.51
C LEU A 86 -1.66 11.56 12.53
N SER A 87 -2.11 12.78 12.29
CA SER A 87 -3.14 13.40 13.13
C SER A 87 -4.54 12.80 12.95
N THR A 88 -4.78 11.91 11.97
CA THR A 88 -6.12 11.35 11.69
C THR A 88 -6.12 10.03 10.89
N SER A 89 -5.27 9.06 11.24
CA SER A 89 -5.33 7.74 10.60
C SER A 89 -6.40 6.85 11.24
N ASN A 90 -7.59 6.80 10.63
CA ASN A 90 -8.51 5.69 10.84
C ASN A 90 -8.05 4.52 9.96
N PHE A 91 -7.56 3.45 10.57
CA PHE A 91 -7.32 2.17 9.93
C PHE A 91 -8.37 1.16 10.42
N PRO A 92 -9.60 1.16 9.86
CA PRO A 92 -10.62 0.20 10.27
C PRO A 92 -10.12 -1.25 10.10
N GLY A 93 -10.34 -2.06 11.13
CA GLY A 93 -9.86 -3.45 11.14
C GLY A 93 -8.37 -3.60 11.45
N PHE A 94 -7.72 -2.55 11.96
CA PHE A 94 -6.37 -2.58 12.52
C PHE A 94 -6.38 -2.19 14.00
N LYS A 95 -5.54 -2.85 14.77
CA LYS A 95 -5.16 -2.49 16.14
C LYS A 95 -3.79 -1.83 16.11
N GLN A 96 -3.60 -0.80 16.91
CA GLN A 96 -2.27 -0.23 17.12
C GLN A 96 -1.47 -1.17 18.03
N THR A 97 -0.27 -1.58 17.62
CA THR A 97 0.61 -2.46 18.39
C THR A 97 1.70 -1.69 19.13
N SER A 98 2.15 -0.57 18.55
CA SER A 98 3.00 0.42 19.21
C SER A 98 2.85 1.78 18.54
N SER A 99 3.57 2.81 19.02
CA SER A 99 3.67 4.08 18.29
C SER A 99 4.08 3.83 16.85
N GLY A 100 3.33 4.37 15.88
CA GLY A 100 3.58 4.21 14.45
C GLY A 100 3.24 2.84 13.84
N ASN A 101 2.94 1.82 14.65
CA ASN A 101 2.72 0.45 14.17
C ASN A 101 1.29 -0.03 14.35
N PHE A 102 0.71 -0.60 13.30
CA PHE A 102 -0.67 -1.10 13.27
C PHE A 102 -0.74 -2.45 12.58
N GLU A 103 -1.58 -3.33 13.09
CA GLU A 103 -1.76 -4.68 12.54
C GLU A 103 -3.22 -5.08 12.47
N THR A 104 -3.55 -5.90 11.49
CA THR A 104 -4.86 -6.55 11.42
C THR A 104 -5.00 -7.63 12.50
N GLU A 105 -6.21 -7.90 12.97
CA GLU A 105 -6.44 -8.97 13.98
C GLU A 105 -5.91 -10.34 13.55
N ASN A 106 -6.00 -10.67 12.25
CA ASN A 106 -5.53 -11.93 11.68
C ASN A 106 -4.03 -11.91 11.29
N PHE A 107 -3.25 -10.89 11.65
CA PHE A 107 -1.87 -10.76 11.16
C PHE A 107 -0.99 -11.99 11.47
N GLU A 108 -1.09 -12.52 12.69
CA GLU A 108 -0.31 -13.69 13.12
C GLU A 108 -0.77 -14.99 12.46
N SER A 109 -2.08 -15.18 12.33
CA SER A 109 -2.68 -16.43 11.82
C SER A 109 -2.79 -16.48 10.29
N ALA A 110 -2.70 -15.34 9.60
CA ALA A 110 -2.82 -15.29 8.16
C ALA A 110 -1.61 -15.93 7.45
N VAL A 111 -1.92 -16.78 6.48
CA VAL A 111 -0.91 -17.41 5.60
C VAL A 111 -0.25 -16.37 4.69
N LYS A 112 -1.02 -15.39 4.22
CA LYS A 112 -0.56 -14.33 3.32
C LYS A 112 -0.42 -13.03 4.09
N LYS A 113 0.70 -12.35 3.92
CA LYS A 113 1.03 -11.12 4.66
C LYS A 113 1.32 -9.95 3.73
N ILE A 114 0.89 -8.76 4.13
CA ILE A 114 1.21 -7.50 3.47
C ILE A 114 1.90 -6.61 4.51
N LEU A 115 3.10 -6.16 4.18
CA LEU A 115 3.93 -5.34 5.06
C LEU A 115 4.07 -3.96 4.44
N ILE A 116 3.52 -2.94 5.09
CA ILE A 116 3.46 -1.58 4.56
C ILE A 116 4.34 -0.67 5.41
N ASN A 117 5.32 -0.02 4.79
CA ASN A 117 6.13 1.02 5.40
C ASN A 117 5.83 2.35 4.69
N VAL A 118 5.48 3.38 5.45
CA VAL A 118 5.15 4.69 4.88
C VAL A 118 5.91 5.80 5.57
N ASP A 119 6.66 6.53 4.74
CA ASP A 119 7.41 7.71 5.11
C ASP A 119 6.77 8.91 4.38
N GLY A 120 6.37 9.94 5.13
CA GLY A 120 5.76 11.10 4.51
C GLY A 120 5.54 12.27 5.46
N GLY A 121 5.58 13.48 4.89
CA GLY A 121 5.34 14.71 5.63
C GLY A 121 3.84 15.00 5.80
N LEU A 122 3.37 16.08 5.16
CA LEU A 122 1.96 16.49 5.14
C LEU A 122 1.16 15.65 4.14
N ALA A 123 0.95 14.38 4.45
CA ALA A 123 0.28 13.45 3.57
C ALA A 123 -0.89 12.72 4.26
N SER A 124 -1.82 12.20 3.44
CA SER A 124 -2.97 11.42 3.91
C SER A 124 -2.90 10.00 3.38
N MET A 125 -2.87 9.04 4.28
CA MET A 125 -2.99 7.62 3.95
C MET A 125 -4.32 7.07 4.45
N ARG A 126 -4.97 6.27 3.60
CA ARG A 126 -6.10 5.45 3.98
C ARG A 126 -5.82 4.01 3.60
N ILE A 127 -6.20 3.09 4.47
CA ILE A 127 -6.17 1.66 4.16
C ILE A 127 -7.60 1.13 4.26
N LYS A 128 -8.02 0.39 3.23
CA LYS A 128 -9.31 -0.29 3.18
C LYS A 128 -9.09 -1.78 3.04
N ARG A 129 -9.89 -2.56 3.76
CA ARG A 129 -9.95 -4.01 3.60
C ARG A 129 -11.17 -4.37 2.75
N TYR A 130 -11.00 -5.25 1.76
CA TYR A 130 -12.05 -5.67 0.84
C TYR A 130 -12.19 -7.19 0.77
#